data_AF-A0A0Q5V4R4-F1
#
_entry.id   AF-A0A0Q5V4R4-F1
#
_cell.length_a   1.000
_cell.length_b   1.000
_cell.length_c   1.000
_cell.angle_alpha   90.00
_cell.angle_beta   90.00
_cell.angle_gamma   90.00
#
_symmetry.space_group_name_H-M   'P 1'
#
loop_
_entity.id
_entity.type
_entity.pdbx_description
1 polymer ?
#
loop_
_entity_poly.entity_id
_entity_poly.type
_entity_poly.pdbx_seq_one_letter_code
_entity_poly.pdbx_strand_id
1 'polypeptide(L)'
;MRCNRFLTLALLTAASLSLASGCATRERIRPLFPPAADLRPQPKPQLRPEDLESEAALDAYEIRLEAWGEAGWQAVSRVCRWAEANGAELPFECGG
;
A
#
# COMPACT_ATOMS: atom_id res chain seq x y z
N MET A 1 -8.93 35.40 48.47
CA MET A 1 -9.50 34.06 48.18
C MET A 1 -10.08 33.90 46.77
N ARG A 2 -10.13 34.94 45.91
CA ARG A 2 -10.66 34.86 44.54
C ARG A 2 -9.71 34.16 43.54
N CYS A 3 -8.39 34.35 43.61
CA CYS A 3 -7.43 33.74 42.67
C CYS A 3 -7.45 32.20 42.66
N ASN A 4 -7.62 31.54 43.81
CA ASN A 4 -7.54 30.07 43.88
C ASN A 4 -8.70 29.37 43.15
N ARG A 5 -9.86 30.02 43.05
CA ARG A 5 -11.03 29.48 42.34
C ARG A 5 -10.89 29.56 40.81
N PHE A 6 -10.17 30.58 40.30
CA PHE A 6 -9.90 30.70 38.87
C PHE A 6 -8.85 29.70 38.40
N LEU A 7 -7.84 29.43 39.23
CA LEU A 7 -6.78 28.45 38.95
C LEU A 7 -7.32 27.01 38.88
N THR A 8 -8.18 26.61 39.83
CA THR A 8 -8.78 25.27 39.81
C THR A 8 -9.74 25.07 38.65
N LEU A 9 -10.51 26.11 38.29
CA LEU A 9 -11.40 26.06 37.13
C LEU A 9 -10.63 25.92 35.80
N ALA A 10 -9.51 26.64 35.66
CA ALA A 10 -8.66 26.57 34.47
C ALA A 10 -7.96 25.21 34.31
N LEU A 11 -7.56 24.58 35.42
CA LEU A 11 -6.97 23.24 35.40
C LEU A 11 -8.00 22.16 35.02
N LEU A 12 -9.24 22.28 35.50
CA LEU A 12 -10.32 21.35 35.17
C LEU A 12 -10.76 21.46 33.71
N THR A 13 -10.82 22.66 33.14
CA THR A 13 -11.12 22.85 31.71
C THR A 13 -9.99 22.34 30.81
N ALA A 14 -8.72 22.56 31.18
CA ALA A 14 -7.58 22.04 30.42
C ALA A 14 -7.52 20.50 30.42
N ALA A 15 -7.80 19.87 31.57
CA ALA A 15 -7.84 18.42 31.70
C ALA A 15 -8.96 17.78 30.86
N SER A 16 -10.14 18.42 30.81
CA SER A 16 -11.28 17.92 30.02
C SER A 16 -11.08 18.07 28.51
N LEU A 17 -10.40 19.14 28.06
CA LEU A 17 -10.03 19.31 26.64
C LEU A 17 -9.00 18.29 26.15
N SER A 18 -8.11 17.83 27.04
CA SER A 18 -7.05 16.87 26.72
C SER A 18 -7.59 15.44 26.50
N LEU A 19 -8.71 15.08 27.12
CA LEU A 19 -9.37 13.78 26.93
C LEU A 19 -10.18 13.71 25.62
N ALA A 20 -10.68 14.84 25.11
CA ALA A 20 -11.47 14.88 23.88
C ALA A 20 -10.64 14.71 22.60
N SER A 21 -9.34 15.06 22.60
CA SER A 21 -8.49 14.94 21.40
C SER A 21 -8.07 13.49 21.09
N GLY A 22 -8.28 12.55 22.02
CA GLY A 22 -7.96 11.13 21.84
C GLY A 22 -9.06 10.31 21.16
N CYS A 23 -10.29 10.82 21.08
CA CYS A 23 -11.43 10.14 20.47
C CYS A 23 -11.64 10.48 18.99
N ALA A 24 -10.74 11.26 18.38
CA ALA A 24 -10.75 11.43 16.94
C ALA A 24 -10.42 10.08 16.30
N THR A 25 -11.44 9.40 15.77
CA THR A 25 -11.26 8.25 14.88
C THR A 25 -10.24 8.69 13.83
N ARG A 26 -9.08 8.05 13.81
CA ARG A 26 -8.08 8.31 12.77
C ARG A 26 -8.69 7.80 11.48
N GLU A 27 -9.42 8.66 10.78
CA GLU A 27 -9.89 8.37 9.44
C GLU A 27 -8.65 8.10 8.61
N ARG A 28 -8.40 6.82 8.36
CA ARG A 28 -7.33 6.39 7.48
C ARG A 28 -7.78 6.85 6.10
N ILE A 29 -7.28 7.98 5.65
CA ILE A 29 -7.49 8.46 4.28
C ILE A 29 -7.01 7.33 3.37
N ARG A 30 -7.97 6.57 2.81
CA ARG A 30 -7.66 5.51 1.87
C ARG A 30 -7.36 6.19 0.54
N PRO A 31 -6.25 5.84 -0.13
CA PRO A 31 -5.97 6.40 -1.43
C PRO A 31 -7.08 5.98 -2.40
N LEU A 32 -7.62 6.96 -3.13
CA LEU A 32 -8.71 6.77 -4.09
C LEU A 32 -8.33 5.82 -5.24
N PHE A 33 -7.03 5.64 -5.47
CA PHE A 33 -6.45 4.77 -6.50
C PHE A 33 -5.37 3.88 -5.88
N PRO A 34 -5.10 2.70 -6.45
CA PRO A 34 -3.95 1.90 -6.04
C PRO A 34 -2.64 2.63 -6.41
N PRO A 35 -1.49 2.17 -5.88
CA PRO A 35 -0.20 2.76 -6.23
C PRO A 35 0.01 2.80 -7.74
N ALA A 36 0.36 3.98 -8.29
CA ALA A 36 0.54 4.14 -9.73
C ALA A 36 1.64 3.24 -10.31
N ALA A 37 2.61 2.82 -9.50
CA ALA A 37 3.64 1.85 -9.88
C ALA A 37 3.05 0.47 -10.23
N ASP A 38 1.98 0.06 -9.54
CA ASP A 38 1.34 -1.24 -9.76
C ASP A 38 0.40 -1.24 -10.98
N LEU A 39 0.02 -0.05 -11.45
CA LEU A 39 -0.80 0.13 -12.65
C LEU A 39 0.02 0.30 -13.94
N ARG A 40 1.32 0.53 -13.82
CA ARG A 40 2.20 0.72 -14.98
C ARG A 40 2.77 -0.63 -15.39
N PRO A 41 2.37 -1.18 -16.55
CA PRO A 41 2.91 -2.44 -17.00
C PRO A 41 4.41 -2.31 -17.26
N GLN A 42 5.20 -3.21 -16.68
CA GLN A 42 6.61 -3.34 -17.01
C GLN A 42 6.75 -4.02 -18.37
N PRO A 43 7.65 -3.55 -19.26
CA PRO A 43 7.83 -4.18 -20.56
C PRO A 43 8.30 -5.62 -20.38
N LYS A 44 7.64 -6.55 -21.09
CA LYS A 44 8.05 -7.96 -21.09
C LYS A 44 9.46 -8.08 -21.70
N PRO A 45 10.40 -8.78 -21.03
CA PRO A 45 11.70 -9.08 -21.61
C PRO A 45 11.55 -9.71 -23.00
N GLN A 46 12.39 -9.30 -23.94
CA GLN A 46 12.43 -9.86 -25.29
C GLN A 46 13.72 -10.68 -25.44
N LEU A 47 13.59 -11.85 -26.05
CA LEU A 47 14.74 -12.65 -26.47
C LEU A 47 15.17 -12.18 -27.84
N ARG A 48 16.45 -11.84 -28.01
CA ARG A 48 16.97 -11.38 -29.29
C ARG A 48 17.32 -12.59 -30.15
N PRO A 49 17.15 -12.53 -31.49
CA PRO A 49 17.46 -13.66 -32.36
C PRO A 49 18.91 -14.15 -32.21
N GLU A 50 19.86 -13.24 -31.99
CA GLU A 50 21.28 -13.58 -31.79
C GLU A 50 21.56 -14.41 -30.51
N ASP A 51 20.64 -14.41 -29.56
CA ASP A 51 20.79 -15.12 -28.28
C ASP A 51 20.28 -16.58 -28.36
N LEU A 52 19.62 -16.98 -29.46
CA LEU A 52 18.98 -18.30 -29.60
C LEU A 52 19.97 -19.47 -29.62
N GLU A 53 21.20 -19.23 -30.08
CA GLU A 53 22.23 -20.25 -30.21
C GLU A 53 23.12 -20.36 -28.95
N SER A 54 22.81 -19.61 -27.89
CA SER A 54 23.61 -19.55 -26.67
C SER A 54 22.80 -19.99 -25.46
N GLU A 55 23.11 -21.18 -24.92
CA GLU A 55 22.49 -21.72 -23.70
C GLU A 55 22.55 -20.72 -22.54
N ALA A 56 23.71 -20.11 -22.30
CA ALA A 56 23.87 -19.11 -21.25
C ALA A 56 22.98 -17.87 -21.46
N ALA A 57 22.73 -17.47 -22.71
CA ALA A 57 21.85 -16.34 -23.01
C ALA A 57 20.37 -16.70 -22.83
N LEU A 58 19.99 -17.95 -23.16
CA LEU A 58 18.67 -18.50 -22.91
C LEU A 58 18.38 -18.59 -21.40
N ASP A 59 19.29 -19.16 -20.61
CA ASP A 59 19.16 -19.23 -19.15
C ASP A 59 18.99 -17.82 -18.54
N ALA A 60 19.82 -16.87 -18.98
CA ALA A 60 19.72 -15.50 -18.51
C ALA A 60 18.39 -14.85 -18.90
N TYR A 61 17.83 -15.18 -20.06
CA TYR A 61 16.52 -14.70 -20.49
C TYR A 61 15.39 -15.32 -19.64
N GLU A 62 15.43 -16.62 -19.37
CA GLU A 62 14.45 -17.30 -18.53
C GLU A 62 14.42 -16.71 -17.12
N ILE A 63 15.57 -16.49 -16.51
CA ILE A 63 15.66 -15.83 -15.19
C ILE A 63 15.00 -14.44 -15.22
N ARG A 64 15.28 -13.64 -16.26
CA ARG A 64 14.66 -12.31 -16.41
C ARG A 64 13.15 -12.39 -16.63
N LEU A 65 12.70 -13.38 -17.40
CA LEU A 65 11.30 -13.59 -17.72
C LEU A 65 10.52 -13.99 -16.46
N GLU A 66 11.06 -14.90 -15.66
CA GLU A 66 10.47 -15.32 -14.38
C GLU A 66 10.45 -14.15 -13.38
N ALA A 67 11.55 -13.41 -13.25
CA ALA A 67 11.59 -12.24 -12.38
C ALA A 67 10.57 -11.16 -12.80
N TRP A 68 10.39 -10.94 -14.11
CA TRP A 68 9.36 -10.04 -14.63
C TRP A 68 7.94 -10.54 -14.31
N GLY A 69 7.70 -11.85 -14.45
CA GLY A 69 6.42 -12.49 -14.13
C GLY A 69 6.06 -12.35 -12.65
N GLU A 70 7.01 -12.67 -11.76
CA GLU A 70 6.85 -12.53 -10.31
C GLU A 70 6.56 -11.07 -9.94
N ALA A 71 7.33 -10.11 -10.48
CA ALA A 71 7.10 -8.69 -10.23
C ALA A 71 5.70 -8.23 -10.69
N GLY A 72 5.21 -8.76 -11.81
CA GLY A 72 3.86 -8.53 -12.31
C GLY A 72 2.79 -9.09 -11.37
N TRP A 73 2.93 -10.33 -10.93
CA TRP A 73 2.00 -10.96 -9.98
C TRP A 73 1.96 -10.23 -8.64
N GLN A 74 3.11 -9.80 -8.13
CA GLN A 74 3.18 -8.98 -6.92
C GLN A 74 2.43 -7.65 -7.06
N ALA A 75 2.48 -7.00 -8.22
CA ALA A 75 1.71 -5.79 -8.49
C ALA A 75 0.20 -6.07 -8.51
N VAL A 76 -0.23 -7.15 -9.16
CA VAL A 76 -1.63 -7.59 -9.19
C VAL A 76 -2.14 -7.90 -7.77
N SER A 77 -1.39 -8.64 -6.96
CA SER A 77 -1.75 -8.93 -5.57
C SER A 77 -1.93 -7.66 -4.73
N ARG A 78 -1.05 -6.66 -4.90
CA ARG A 78 -1.20 -5.36 -4.23
C ARG A 78 -2.45 -4.60 -4.66
N VAL A 79 -2.76 -4.58 -5.96
CA VAL A 79 -3.97 -3.93 -6.49
C VAL A 79 -5.23 -4.63 -5.99
N CYS A 80 -5.23 -5.96 -5.97
CA CYS A 80 -6.31 -6.78 -5.42
C CYS A 80 -6.58 -6.42 -3.96
N ARG A 81 -5.54 -6.44 -3.11
CA ARG A 81 -5.67 -6.08 -1.69
C ARG A 81 -6.10 -4.64 -1.49
N TRP A 82 -5.66 -3.73 -2.36
CA TRP A 82 -6.17 -2.36 -2.37
C TRP A 82 -7.68 -2.35 -2.66
N ALA A 83 -8.17 -3.13 -3.62
CA ALA A 83 -9.59 -3.19 -3.96
C ALA A 83 -10.45 -3.73 -2.80
N GLU A 84 -10.05 -4.84 -2.18
CA GLU A 84 -10.72 -5.39 -0.97
C GLU A 84 -10.72 -4.36 0.17
N ALA A 85 -9.58 -3.73 0.41
CA ALA A 85 -9.46 -2.68 1.42
C ALA A 85 -10.33 -1.45 1.11
N ASN A 86 -10.82 -1.29 -0.12
CA ASN A 86 -11.74 -0.24 -0.54
C ASN A 86 -13.18 -0.73 -0.77
N GLY A 87 -13.51 -1.94 -0.31
CA GLY A 87 -14.88 -2.46 -0.30
C GLY A 87 -15.31 -3.18 -1.57
N ALA A 88 -14.37 -3.59 -2.43
CA ALA A 88 -14.69 -4.50 -3.52
C ALA A 88 -15.05 -5.89 -2.96
N GLU A 89 -16.15 -6.46 -3.43
CA GLU A 89 -16.51 -7.87 -3.20
C GLU A 89 -15.91 -8.71 -4.32
N LEU A 90 -14.88 -9.48 -4.00
CA LEU A 90 -14.18 -10.34 -4.95
C LEU A 90 -14.64 -11.80 -4.80
N PRO A 91 -14.90 -12.54 -5.90
CA PRO A 91 -15.28 -13.95 -5.84
C PRO A 91 -14.06 -14.88 -5.63
N PHE A 92 -12.92 -14.33 -5.26
CA PHE A 92 -11.65 -15.01 -5.03
C PHE A 92 -10.85 -14.24 -3.98
N GLU A 93 -9.89 -14.93 -3.35
CA GLU A 93 -8.97 -14.32 -2.39
C GLU A 93 -7.80 -13.65 -3.11
N CYS A 94 -7.36 -12.49 -2.63
CA CYS A 94 -6.13 -11.89 -3.10
C CYS A 94 -4.90 -12.73 -2.66
N GLY A 95 -4.03 -13.06 -3.62
CA GLY A 95 -2.79 -13.79 -3.36
C GLY A 95 -1.83 -13.04 -2.40
N GLY A 96 -0.89 -13.80 -1.81
CA GLY A 96 0.18 -13.30 -0.95
C GLY A 96 1.09 -12.29 -1.63
#